data_AF-A0AAX2QFS9-F1
#
_entry.id   AF-A0AAX2QFS9-F1
#
_cell.length_a   1.000
_cell.length_b   1.000
_cell.length_c   1.000
_cell.angle_alpha   90.00
_cell.angle_beta   90.00
_cell.angle_gamma   90.00
#
_symmetry.space_group_name_H-M   'P 1'
#
loop_
_entity.id
_entity.type
_entity.pdbx_description
1 polymer ?
#
loop_
_entity_poly.entity_id
_entity_poly.type
_entity_poly.pdbx_seq_one_letter_code
_entity_poly.pdbx_strand_id
1 'polypeptide(L)'
;MPTPQQPSLIVRQKSPQNIEFPFASLSDWLIPTELFFVRNHFSSPDLDARDWRLRVGGAVERPIELDLDSIKAMRSTTFTAVVECAGNGRVYYEPPKEGLQWQNGAVGNAAWTGVLRKQIAHQLPKCEGRNGLMGVSLIRPLVLKEER
;
A
#
# COMPACT_ATOMS: atom_id res chain seq x y z
N MET A 1 -36.40 9.78 -8.44
CA MET A 1 -35.08 10.42 -8.37
C MET A 1 -34.10 9.48 -9.07
N PRO A 2 -33.38 9.89 -10.12
CA PRO A 2 -32.31 9.05 -10.67
C PRO A 2 -31.27 8.83 -9.58
N THR A 3 -30.86 7.57 -9.37
CA THR A 3 -29.78 7.20 -8.47
C THR A 3 -28.51 7.95 -8.90
N PRO A 4 -27.75 8.56 -7.98
CA PRO A 4 -26.46 9.16 -8.34
C PRO A 4 -25.60 8.13 -9.08
N GLN A 5 -25.16 8.47 -10.29
CA GLN A 5 -24.28 7.61 -11.06
C GLN A 5 -22.99 7.44 -10.26
N GLN A 6 -22.68 6.21 -9.87
CA GLN A 6 -21.45 5.92 -9.12
C GLN A 6 -20.24 6.38 -9.94
N PRO A 7 -19.30 7.14 -9.36
CA PRO A 7 -18.14 7.63 -10.09
C PRO A 7 -17.30 6.44 -10.58
N SER A 8 -17.07 6.38 -11.90
CA SER A 8 -16.26 5.33 -12.50
C SER A 8 -14.78 5.67 -12.38
N LEU A 9 -14.00 4.73 -11.82
CA LEU A 9 -12.55 4.80 -11.78
C LEU A 9 -11.90 5.00 -13.16
N ILE A 10 -10.80 5.75 -13.23
CA ILE A 10 -10.09 6.04 -14.49
C ILE A 10 -8.92 5.07 -14.64
N VAL A 11 -8.98 4.17 -15.63
CA VAL A 11 -7.88 3.22 -15.89
C VAL A 11 -6.73 3.93 -16.62
N ARG A 12 -5.57 4.06 -15.96
CA ARG A 12 -4.34 4.61 -16.56
C ARG A 12 -3.47 3.53 -17.21
N GLN A 13 -3.51 2.31 -16.68
CA GLN A 13 -2.81 1.16 -17.24
C GLN A 13 -3.53 -0.13 -16.85
N LYS A 14 -3.59 -1.11 -17.75
CA LYS A 14 -4.24 -2.40 -17.49
C LYS A 14 -3.32 -3.42 -16.83
N SER A 15 -2.05 -3.50 -17.25
CA SER A 15 -1.09 -4.49 -16.74
C SER A 15 0.32 -3.89 -16.59
N PRO A 16 0.88 -3.84 -15.37
CA PRO A 16 0.17 -3.97 -14.09
C PRO A 16 -0.93 -2.91 -13.95
N GLN A 17 -1.98 -3.22 -13.20
CA GLN A 17 -3.15 -2.34 -13.08
C GLN A 17 -2.78 -1.05 -12.36
N ASN A 18 -3.06 0.09 -13.00
CA ASN A 18 -2.95 1.41 -12.39
C ASN A 18 -4.24 2.18 -12.66
N ILE A 19 -4.89 2.63 -11.59
CA ILE A 19 -6.23 3.21 -11.60
C ILE A 19 -6.19 4.52 -10.83
N GLU A 20 -6.82 5.55 -11.39
CA GLU A 20 -6.93 6.87 -10.79
C GLU A 20 -8.33 7.09 -10.24
N PHE A 21 -8.40 7.74 -9.08
CA PHE A 21 -9.66 8.22 -8.53
C PHE A 21 -10.21 9.37 -9.39
N PRO A 22 -11.49 9.39 -9.77
CA PRO A 22 -12.07 10.52 -10.50
C PRO A 22 -12.20 11.75 -9.57
N PHE A 23 -11.14 12.55 -9.46
CA PHE A 23 -11.00 13.62 -8.46
C PHE A 23 -12.17 14.63 -8.43
N ALA A 24 -12.79 14.90 -9.58
CA ALA A 24 -13.98 15.78 -9.66
C ALA A 24 -15.21 15.23 -8.92
N SER A 25 -15.21 13.95 -8.54
CA SER A 25 -16.26 13.30 -7.76
C SER A 25 -15.97 13.26 -6.26
N LEU A 26 -14.90 13.90 -5.79
CA LEU A 26 -14.58 13.96 -4.36
C LEU A 26 -15.73 14.61 -3.58
N SER A 27 -16.38 13.82 -2.74
CA SER A 27 -17.55 14.24 -1.97
C SER A 27 -17.32 14.22 -0.45
N ASP A 28 -16.24 13.60 0.02
CA ASP A 28 -15.93 13.44 1.44
C ASP A 28 -14.41 13.47 1.69
N TRP A 29 -14.03 13.71 2.95
CA TRP A 29 -12.65 13.73 3.42
C TRP A 29 -11.99 12.35 3.34
N LEU A 30 -12.75 11.28 3.55
CA LEU A 30 -12.28 9.90 3.42
C LEU A 30 -12.74 9.32 2.10
N ILE A 31 -11.80 8.85 1.29
CA ILE A 31 -12.12 8.17 0.02
C ILE A 31 -12.52 6.72 0.35
N PRO A 32 -13.71 6.26 -0.11
CA PRO A 32 -14.10 4.87 0.03
C PRO A 32 -13.08 3.92 -0.60
N THR A 33 -12.89 2.73 -0.02
CA THR A 33 -11.86 1.77 -0.47
C THR A 33 -11.99 1.41 -1.95
N GLU A 34 -13.22 1.27 -2.44
CA GLU A 34 -13.55 0.97 -3.83
C GLU A 34 -13.27 2.12 -4.81
N LEU A 35 -13.04 3.33 -4.30
CA LEU A 35 -12.67 4.51 -5.08
C LEU A 35 -11.19 4.90 -4.91
N PHE A 36 -10.46 4.26 -3.99
CA PHE A 36 -9.07 4.59 -3.72
C PHE A 36 -8.18 4.26 -4.92
N PHE A 37 -7.27 5.18 -5.27
CA PHE A 37 -6.38 4.99 -6.42
C PHE A 37 -5.46 3.77 -6.24
N VAL A 38 -5.08 3.15 -7.36
CA VAL A 38 -4.19 1.97 -7.37
C VAL A 38 -2.95 2.29 -8.19
N ARG A 39 -1.77 2.16 -7.58
CA ARG A 39 -0.48 2.29 -8.28
C ARG A 39 0.36 1.03 -8.09
N ASN A 40 0.49 0.24 -9.15
CA ASN A 40 1.31 -0.98 -9.18
C ASN A 40 2.47 -0.87 -10.17
N HIS A 41 3.69 -1.15 -9.69
CA HIS A 41 4.86 -1.33 -10.55
C HIS A 41 4.96 -2.74 -11.13
N PHE A 42 4.36 -3.73 -10.45
CA PHE A 42 4.38 -5.14 -10.82
C PHE A 42 2.98 -5.75 -10.66
N SER A 43 2.76 -6.96 -11.16
CA SER A 43 1.53 -7.70 -10.88
C SER A 43 1.35 -7.90 -9.38
N SER A 44 0.10 -7.84 -8.89
CA SER A 44 -0.18 -8.24 -7.52
C SER A 44 0.18 -9.71 -7.34
N PRO A 45 0.92 -10.10 -6.29
CA PRO A 45 1.05 -11.50 -5.95
C PRO A 45 -0.30 -12.04 -5.50
N ASP A 46 -0.55 -13.31 -5.74
CA ASP A 46 -1.56 -14.06 -5.01
C ASP A 46 -0.93 -14.56 -3.70
N LEU A 47 -1.65 -14.48 -2.60
CA LEU A 47 -1.15 -14.75 -1.25
C LEU A 47 -2.21 -15.49 -0.45
N ASP A 48 -1.85 -16.66 0.11
CA ASP A 48 -2.63 -17.31 1.15
C ASP A 48 -2.26 -16.71 2.52
N ALA A 49 -3.26 -16.19 3.23
CA ALA A 49 -3.08 -15.60 4.55
C ALA A 49 -2.50 -16.57 5.59
N ARG A 50 -2.73 -17.88 5.44
CA ARG A 50 -2.23 -18.92 6.35
C ARG A 50 -0.73 -19.13 6.23
N ASP A 51 -0.20 -18.97 5.02
CA ASP A 51 1.20 -19.21 4.69
C ASP A 51 2.03 -17.92 4.68
N TRP A 52 1.36 -16.76 4.70
CA TRP A 52 2.03 -15.46 4.70
C TRP A 52 2.84 -15.23 5.99
N ARG A 53 4.05 -14.69 5.83
CA ARG A 53 4.94 -14.33 6.94
C ARG A 53 5.56 -12.94 6.70
N LEU A 54 5.60 -12.13 7.74
CA LEU A 54 6.37 -10.88 7.80
C LEU A 54 7.75 -11.16 8.36
N ARG A 55 8.80 -11.01 7.56
CA ARG A 55 10.18 -11.01 8.06
C ARG A 55 10.63 -9.60 8.39
N VAL A 56 11.13 -9.41 9.60
CA VAL A 56 11.77 -8.16 10.02
C VAL A 56 13.24 -8.44 10.30
N GLY A 57 14.12 -7.76 9.57
CA GLY A 57 15.56 -7.96 9.61
C GLY A 57 16.34 -6.66 9.41
N GLY A 58 17.54 -6.76 8.84
CA GLY A 58 18.44 -5.62 8.64
C GLY A 58 19.43 -5.48 9.80
N ALA A 59 19.56 -4.27 10.36
CA ALA A 59 20.48 -3.97 11.46
C ALA A 59 19.94 -4.45 12.83
N VAL A 60 19.72 -5.76 12.97
CA VAL A 60 19.20 -6.42 14.18
C VAL A 60 20.03 -7.66 14.49
N GLU A 61 20.13 -8.06 15.76
CA GLU A 61 20.96 -9.23 16.13
C GLU A 61 20.39 -10.52 15.58
N ARG A 62 19.06 -10.65 15.65
CA ARG A 62 18.32 -11.81 15.18
C ARG A 62 17.06 -11.34 14.47
N PRO A 63 16.91 -11.62 13.17
CA PRO A 63 15.66 -11.40 12.45
C PRO A 63 14.51 -12.18 13.09
N ILE A 64 13.30 -11.64 12.99
CA ILE A 64 12.07 -12.33 13.40
C ILE A 64 11.16 -12.56 12.20
N GLU A 65 10.30 -13.55 12.34
CA GLU A 65 9.20 -13.81 11.42
C GLU A 65 7.90 -13.84 12.21
N LEU A 66 6.88 -13.15 11.69
CA LEU A 66 5.54 -13.06 12.30
C LEU A 66 4.52 -13.56 11.28
N ASP A 67 3.63 -14.45 11.69
CA ASP A 67 2.43 -14.75 10.91
C ASP A 67 1.37 -13.66 11.06
N LEU A 68 0.33 -13.72 10.24
CA LEU A 68 -0.72 -12.71 10.21
C LEU A 68 -1.51 -12.66 11.53
N ASP A 69 -1.75 -13.80 12.17
CA ASP A 69 -2.52 -13.88 13.41
C ASP A 69 -1.75 -13.27 14.58
N SER A 70 -0.44 -13.50 14.66
CA SER A 70 0.45 -12.86 15.62
C SER A 70 0.43 -11.34 15.48
N ILE A 71 0.39 -10.80 14.26
CA ILE A 71 0.28 -9.35 14.02
C ILE A 71 -1.10 -8.84 14.46
N LYS A 72 -2.19 -9.55 14.10
CA LYS A 72 -3.56 -9.17 14.48
C LYS A 72 -3.79 -9.19 15.99
N ALA A 73 -3.08 -10.04 16.73
CA ALA A 73 -3.13 -10.10 18.19
C ALA A 73 -2.41 -8.92 18.88
N MET A 74 -1.53 -8.19 18.17
CA MET A 74 -0.88 -7.01 18.72
C MET A 74 -1.83 -5.82 18.80
N ARG A 75 -1.58 -4.90 19.74
CA ARG A 75 -2.35 -3.65 19.86
C ARG A 75 -2.27 -2.84 18.56
N SER A 76 -3.42 -2.60 17.94
CA SER A 76 -3.57 -1.76 16.76
C SER A 76 -3.72 -0.28 17.13
N THR A 77 -3.44 0.59 16.17
CA THR A 77 -3.66 2.03 16.21
C THR A 77 -4.32 2.45 14.91
N THR A 78 -5.28 3.37 14.98
CA THR A 78 -5.94 3.95 13.81
C THR A 78 -5.51 5.39 13.65
N PHE A 79 -5.15 5.80 12.43
CA PHE A 79 -4.88 7.19 12.09
C PHE A 79 -5.34 7.50 10.67
N THR A 80 -5.72 8.76 10.43
CA THR A 80 -6.07 9.23 9.09
C THR A 80 -4.83 9.78 8.41
N ALA A 81 -4.59 9.37 7.16
CA ALA A 81 -3.47 9.88 6.38
C ALA A 81 -3.78 9.90 4.88
N VAL A 82 -3.28 10.95 4.23
CA VAL A 82 -3.23 11.08 2.78
C VAL A 82 -2.07 10.25 2.25
N VAL A 83 -2.34 9.45 1.23
CA VAL A 83 -1.33 8.80 0.41
C VAL A 83 -1.41 9.41 -0.97
N GLU A 84 -0.29 9.90 -1.48
CA GLU A 84 -0.19 10.53 -2.78
C GLU A 84 0.91 9.88 -3.60
N CYS A 85 0.63 9.59 -4.87
CA CYS A 85 1.65 9.20 -5.82
C CYS A 85 2.55 10.39 -6.13
N ALA A 86 3.87 10.20 -6.08
CA ALA A 86 4.82 11.24 -6.53
C ALA A 86 4.62 11.68 -7.99
N GLY A 87 3.83 10.94 -8.78
CA GLY A 87 3.42 11.31 -10.13
C GLY A 87 2.05 11.96 -10.25
N ASN A 88 1.34 12.25 -9.16
CA ASN A 88 0.07 12.96 -9.21
C ASN A 88 0.24 14.30 -9.94
N GLY A 89 -0.70 14.63 -10.84
CA GLY A 89 -0.62 15.81 -11.68
C GLY A 89 0.39 15.74 -12.84
N ARG A 90 0.99 14.58 -13.13
CA ARG A 90 2.03 14.46 -14.18
C ARG A 90 1.60 14.98 -15.55
N VAL A 91 0.33 14.84 -15.89
CA VAL A 91 -0.22 15.33 -17.16
C VAL A 91 -0.05 16.84 -17.36
N TYR A 92 0.15 17.61 -16.29
CA TYR A 92 0.25 19.07 -16.34
C TYR A 92 1.69 19.60 -16.43
N TYR A 93 2.71 18.74 -16.50
CA TYR A 93 4.10 19.22 -16.67
C TYR A 93 4.35 19.80 -18.06
N GLU A 94 5.08 20.92 -18.09
CA GLU A 94 5.65 21.51 -19.30
C GLU A 94 7.18 21.65 -19.16
N PRO A 95 7.99 21.01 -20.04
CA PRO A 95 7.59 20.07 -21.08
C PRO A 95 7.09 18.73 -20.49
N PRO A 96 6.32 17.93 -21.26
CA PRO A 96 5.79 16.64 -20.82
C PRO A 96 6.87 15.71 -20.25
N LYS A 97 6.51 14.93 -19.22
CA LYS A 97 7.41 13.98 -18.54
C LYS A 97 6.94 12.55 -18.73
N GLU A 98 7.91 11.64 -18.91
CA GLU A 98 7.66 10.21 -19.04
C GLU A 98 7.00 9.61 -17.80
N GLY A 99 6.29 8.50 -17.97
CA GLY A 99 5.59 7.77 -16.91
C GLY A 99 4.07 7.82 -17.05
N LEU A 100 3.36 7.31 -16.04
CA LEU A 100 1.90 7.31 -16.02
C LEU A 100 1.37 8.74 -15.95
N GLN A 101 0.53 9.09 -16.92
CA GLN A 101 -0.05 10.43 -17.09
C GLN A 101 -1.25 10.61 -16.17
N TRP A 102 -0.97 10.71 -14.86
CA TRP A 102 -1.97 10.99 -13.83
C TRP A 102 -2.51 12.41 -13.97
N GLN A 103 -3.82 12.57 -13.81
CA GLN A 103 -4.44 13.87 -13.49
C GLN A 103 -4.33 14.07 -11.97
N ASN A 104 -5.37 14.60 -11.31
CA ASN A 104 -5.33 14.97 -9.89
C ASN A 104 -5.74 13.85 -8.93
N GLY A 105 -6.10 12.67 -9.44
CA GLY A 105 -6.68 11.60 -8.63
C GLY A 105 -5.72 10.48 -8.24
N ALA A 106 -4.40 10.67 -8.38
CA ALA A 106 -3.41 9.72 -7.85
C ALA A 106 -3.10 10.04 -6.37
N VAL A 107 -4.16 10.31 -5.61
CA VAL A 107 -4.14 10.70 -4.21
C VAL A 107 -5.40 10.18 -3.53
N GLY A 108 -5.29 9.82 -2.26
CA GLY A 108 -6.45 9.48 -1.45
C GLY A 108 -6.18 9.57 0.03
N ASN A 109 -7.21 9.92 0.79
CA ASN A 109 -7.15 10.01 2.24
C ASN A 109 -8.05 8.94 2.86
N ALA A 110 -7.53 8.20 3.83
CA ALA A 110 -8.25 7.09 4.46
C ALA A 110 -7.86 6.96 5.93
N ALA A 111 -8.72 6.27 6.70
CA ALA A 111 -8.41 5.83 8.05
C ALA A 111 -7.68 4.48 7.99
N TRP A 112 -6.41 4.46 8.41
CA TRP A 112 -5.55 3.29 8.38
C TRP A 112 -5.48 2.66 9.77
N THR A 113 -5.76 1.37 9.87
CA THR A 113 -5.65 0.61 11.13
C THR A 113 -4.58 -0.46 11.00
N GLY A 114 -3.65 -0.51 11.95
CA GLY A 114 -2.59 -1.51 11.96
C GLY A 114 -1.71 -1.44 13.19
N VAL A 115 -0.65 -2.25 13.21
CA VAL A 115 0.35 -2.26 14.28
C VAL A 115 1.45 -1.26 13.95
N LEU A 116 1.82 -0.40 14.90
CA LEU A 116 2.91 0.54 14.67
C LEU A 116 4.23 -0.20 14.49
N ARG A 117 5.03 0.20 13.51
CA ARG A 117 6.39 -0.36 13.30
C ARG A 117 7.23 -0.37 14.58
N LYS A 118 7.09 0.67 15.42
CA LYS A 118 7.77 0.76 16.72
C LYS A 118 7.39 -0.39 17.66
N GLN A 119 6.14 -0.85 17.64
CA GLN A 119 5.71 -1.99 18.47
C GLN A 119 6.35 -3.29 17.98
N ILE A 120 6.39 -3.52 16.67
CA ILE A 120 7.09 -4.67 16.08
C ILE A 120 8.59 -4.61 16.41
N ALA A 121 9.19 -3.42 16.37
CA ALA A 121 10.60 -3.20 16.72
C ALA A 121 10.94 -3.57 18.17
N HIS A 122 10.00 -3.44 19.12
CA HIS A 122 10.23 -3.85 20.51
C HIS A 122 10.31 -5.38 20.70
N GLN A 123 9.83 -6.16 19.73
CA GLN A 123 9.96 -7.63 19.74
C GLN A 123 11.37 -8.09 19.33
N LEU A 124 12.20 -7.19 18.79
CA LEU A 124 13.54 -7.51 18.31
C LEU A 124 14.58 -7.31 19.42
N PRO A 125 15.55 -8.24 19.58
CA PRO A 125 16.72 -7.99 20.39
C PRO A 125 17.52 -6.81 19.80
N LYS A 126 17.83 -5.82 20.64
CA LYS A 126 18.56 -4.61 20.22
C LYS A 126 20.04 -4.94 20.03
N CYS A 127 20.62 -4.62 18.86
CA CYS A 127 22.08 -4.54 18.72
C CYS A 127 22.60 -3.33 19.51
N GLU A 128 23.51 -3.54 20.46
CA GLU A 128 24.31 -2.42 20.99
C GLU A 128 25.22 -1.85 19.87
N GLY A 129 25.21 -0.52 19.69
CA GLY A 129 26.23 0.18 18.90
C GLY A 129 26.01 0.34 17.39
N ARG A 130 24.83 0.06 16.82
CA ARG A 130 24.55 0.35 15.38
C ARG A 130 23.31 1.22 15.17
N ASN A 131 23.51 2.44 14.66
CA ASN A 131 22.45 3.33 14.16
C ASN A 131 22.01 2.93 12.73
N GLY A 132 21.49 1.71 12.56
CA GLY A 132 20.98 1.22 11.27
C GLY A 132 19.45 1.22 11.20
N LEU A 133 18.88 1.51 10.01
CA LEU A 133 17.44 1.34 9.77
C LEU A 133 17.05 -0.14 9.81
N MET A 134 15.95 -0.46 10.50
CA MET A 134 15.28 -1.77 10.36
C MET A 134 14.79 -1.95 8.92
N GLY A 135 15.13 -3.09 8.32
CA GLY A 135 14.63 -3.51 7.02
C GLY A 135 13.41 -4.40 7.20
N VAL A 136 12.29 -4.04 6.58
CA VAL A 136 11.12 -4.92 6.45
C VAL A 136 11.16 -5.51 5.06
N SER A 137 11.13 -6.84 4.94
CA SER A 137 11.09 -7.50 3.64
C SER A 137 10.02 -8.59 3.68
N LEU A 138 9.13 -8.57 2.70
CA LEU A 138 8.21 -9.68 2.45
C LEU A 138 9.05 -10.82 1.85
N ILE A 139 9.16 -11.96 2.55
CA ILE A 139 9.81 -13.13 1.96
C ILE A 139 8.76 -13.93 1.19
N ARG A 140 8.72 -13.72 -0.13
CA ARG A 140 8.53 -14.68 -1.24
C ARG A 140 7.75 -14.02 -2.40
N PRO A 141 8.28 -14.04 -3.63
CA PRO A 141 7.45 -13.90 -4.83
C PRO A 141 6.73 -15.24 -5.06
N LEU A 142 5.40 -15.26 -5.01
CA LEU A 142 4.61 -16.43 -5.38
C LEU A 142 4.28 -16.37 -6.87
N VAL A 143 4.70 -17.40 -7.60
CA VAL A 143 4.21 -17.72 -8.95
C VAL A 143 3.05 -18.68 -8.75
N LEU A 144 1.83 -18.27 -9.11
CA LEU A 144 0.73 -19.21 -9.21
C LEU A 144 0.66 -19.78 -10.62
N LYS A 145 0.77 -21.10 -10.71
CA LYS A 145 0.16 -21.89 -11.77
C LYS A 145 -1.28 -22.15 -11.34
N GLU A 146 -2.23 -21.70 -12.15
CA GLU A 146 -3.61 -22.11 -12.01
C GLU A 146 -3.78 -23.46 -12.72
N GLU A 147 -4.28 -24.46 -11.99
CA GLU A 147 -4.62 -25.77 -12.53
C GLU A 147 -6.15 -25.92 -12.51
N ARG A 148 -6.71 -25.94 -13.73
CA ARG A 148 -8.08 -26.19 -14.18
C ARG A 148 -8.99 -24.98 -14.42
#